data_AF-A0A957K0J7-F1
#
_entry.id   AF-A0A957K0J7-F1
#
_cell.length_a   1.000
_cell.length_b   1.000
_cell.length_c   1.000
_cell.angle_alpha   90.00
_cell.angle_beta   90.00
_cell.angle_gamma   90.00
#
_symmetry.space_group_name_H-M   'P 1'
#
loop_
_entity.id
_entity.type
_entity.pdbx_description
1 polymer ?
#
loop_
_entity_poly.entity_id
_entity_poly.type
_entity_poly.pdbx_seq_one_letter_code
_entity_poly.pdbx_strand_id
1 'polypeptide(L)'
;FEHAIRDGYKLVDNYVGRMLGQAPQDTTVFVMSDHGFGPLNNIVNLNNYLMEKGIMKLQQAPWTQLKAWAWKRGLTPAGVYRMIETIGLQNLATRVSKNARNKVVGKFLSFDSIDWSQTIAYSMGHVGQIYLNVKDREPHGIVTEDNYYQKRAEVIEALEALRDSQGRPIVSKIIVREETYHGPYTEKGPDIHLVLDDYNMIAFPLFATNGQVITNQIRGDSGCHRSEGICIINGPTIKPGQSLQDANILDLAPTIMHVLGEGVPRIMDGRVLSEIFTNPPEITYVDEAADGADASQALSDEEAQQVEERLRSLGYL
;
A
#
# COMPACT_ATOMS: atom_id res chain seq x y z
N PHE A 1 15.34 3.48 -23.50
CA PHE A 1 15.04 2.35 -22.58
C PHE A 1 13.99 1.38 -23.15
N GLU A 2 13.81 1.29 -24.47
CA GLU A 2 12.70 0.52 -25.09
C GLU A 2 12.63 -0.95 -24.67
N HIS A 3 13.77 -1.59 -24.39
CA HIS A 3 13.84 -3.00 -24.00
C HIS A 3 14.23 -3.23 -22.54
N ALA A 4 14.32 -2.17 -21.72
CA ALA A 4 14.89 -2.25 -20.38
C ALA A 4 14.17 -3.26 -19.47
N ILE A 5 12.84 -3.31 -19.51
CA ILE A 5 12.05 -4.28 -18.72
C ILE A 5 12.36 -5.71 -19.17
N ARG A 6 12.25 -5.98 -20.49
CA ARG A 6 12.52 -7.31 -21.06
C ARG A 6 13.95 -7.78 -20.74
N ASP A 7 14.92 -6.90 -20.91
CA ASP A 7 16.33 -7.23 -20.69
C ASP A 7 16.61 -7.42 -19.19
N GLY A 8 15.91 -6.70 -18.30
CA GLY A 8 15.87 -6.97 -16.87
C GLY A 8 15.35 -8.36 -16.53
N TYR A 9 14.23 -8.78 -17.12
CA TYR A 9 13.71 -10.15 -16.92
C TYR A 9 14.65 -11.23 -17.45
N LYS A 10 15.33 -11.00 -18.59
CA LYS A 10 16.37 -11.91 -19.08
C LYS A 10 17.54 -12.06 -18.10
N LEU A 11 17.91 -10.96 -17.43
CA LEU A 11 18.95 -11.00 -16.41
C LEU A 11 18.49 -11.80 -15.18
N VAL A 12 17.25 -11.59 -14.71
CA VAL A 12 16.65 -12.36 -13.61
C VAL A 12 16.61 -13.85 -13.96
N ASP A 13 16.12 -14.19 -15.15
CA ASP A 13 16.07 -15.58 -15.66
C ASP A 13 17.45 -16.24 -15.66
N ASN A 14 18.50 -15.53 -16.10
CA ASN A 14 19.87 -16.02 -16.03
C ASN A 14 20.31 -16.35 -14.58
N TYR A 15 20.01 -15.46 -13.63
CA TYR A 15 20.36 -15.69 -12.22
C TYR A 15 19.57 -16.87 -11.62
N VAL A 16 18.28 -16.99 -11.93
CA VAL A 16 17.47 -18.15 -11.53
C VAL A 16 18.10 -19.43 -12.10
N GLY A 17 18.43 -19.46 -13.39
CA GLY A 17 19.10 -20.61 -14.02
C GLY A 17 20.43 -20.99 -13.35
N ARG A 18 21.23 -20.00 -12.92
CA ARG A 18 22.47 -20.23 -12.17
C ARG A 18 22.24 -20.83 -10.78
N MET A 19 21.19 -20.39 -10.08
CA MET A 19 20.81 -20.95 -8.77
C MET A 19 20.31 -22.39 -8.93
N LEU A 20 19.46 -22.63 -9.93
CA LEU A 20 18.97 -23.97 -10.27
C LEU A 20 20.10 -24.94 -10.62
N GLY A 21 21.12 -24.49 -11.34
CA GLY A 21 22.30 -25.31 -11.67
C GLY A 21 23.16 -25.73 -10.48
N GLN A 22 22.97 -25.09 -9.31
CA GLN A 22 23.65 -25.45 -8.05
C GLN A 22 22.74 -26.25 -7.10
N ALA A 23 21.44 -26.27 -7.35
CA ALA A 23 20.49 -26.99 -6.51
C ALA A 23 20.59 -28.51 -6.76
N PRO A 24 20.55 -29.35 -5.71
CA PRO A 24 20.37 -30.79 -5.86
C PRO A 24 19.13 -31.15 -6.70
N GLN A 25 19.19 -32.27 -7.44
CA GLN A 25 18.11 -32.69 -8.35
C GLN A 25 16.79 -32.99 -7.63
N ASP A 26 16.83 -33.30 -6.34
CA ASP A 26 15.67 -33.56 -5.48
C ASP A 26 15.09 -32.29 -4.84
N THR A 27 15.60 -31.10 -5.18
CA THR A 27 15.12 -29.82 -4.64
C THR A 27 13.80 -29.41 -5.30
N THR A 28 12.82 -29.02 -4.46
CA THR A 28 11.63 -28.30 -4.93
C THR A 28 11.87 -26.80 -4.83
N VAL A 29 11.64 -26.08 -5.92
CA VAL A 29 11.89 -24.65 -6.07
C VAL A 29 10.59 -23.92 -6.30
N PHE A 30 10.39 -22.85 -5.54
CA PHE A 30 9.29 -21.90 -5.67
C PHE A 30 9.87 -20.56 -6.11
N VAL A 31 9.41 -20.04 -7.24
CA VAL A 31 9.67 -18.67 -7.69
C VAL A 31 8.35 -17.93 -7.64
N MET A 32 8.31 -16.84 -6.88
CA MET A 32 7.08 -16.08 -6.71
C MET A 32 7.36 -14.57 -6.74
N SER A 33 6.30 -13.80 -7.00
CA SER A 33 6.27 -12.38 -6.69
C SER A 33 5.19 -12.10 -5.65
N ASP A 34 5.45 -11.14 -4.76
CA ASP A 34 4.53 -10.66 -3.75
C ASP A 34 3.30 -9.96 -4.34
N HIS A 35 3.43 -9.45 -5.56
CA HIS A 35 2.35 -8.85 -6.33
C HIS A 35 2.62 -8.97 -7.84
N GLY A 36 1.62 -8.61 -8.65
CA GLY A 36 1.79 -8.37 -10.08
C GLY A 36 2.32 -6.98 -10.39
N PHE A 37 2.36 -6.64 -11.68
CA PHE A 37 2.93 -5.40 -12.18
C PHE A 37 2.17 -4.90 -13.41
N GLY A 38 1.99 -3.59 -13.54
CA GLY A 38 1.33 -2.97 -14.70
C GLY A 38 1.61 -1.48 -14.80
N PRO A 39 1.12 -0.80 -15.84
CA PRO A 39 1.33 0.63 -16.03
C PRO A 39 0.65 1.44 -14.91
N LEU A 40 1.26 2.57 -14.53
CA LEU A 40 0.61 3.56 -13.69
C LEU A 40 0.22 4.74 -14.57
N ASN A 41 -1.04 5.14 -14.59
CA ASN A 41 -1.50 6.24 -15.45
C ASN A 41 -1.56 7.55 -14.67
N ASN A 42 -2.22 7.52 -13.52
CA ASN A 42 -2.58 8.71 -12.77
C ASN A 42 -2.54 8.48 -11.26
N ILE A 43 -2.54 9.59 -10.52
CA ILE A 43 -2.60 9.62 -9.07
C ILE A 43 -3.91 10.28 -8.64
N VAL A 44 -4.53 9.73 -7.59
CA VAL A 44 -5.74 10.26 -6.96
C VAL A 44 -5.40 10.81 -5.56
N ASN A 45 -5.64 12.10 -5.36
CA ASN A 45 -5.48 12.79 -4.09
C ASN A 45 -6.78 12.65 -3.29
N LEU A 46 -6.96 11.53 -2.61
CA LEU A 46 -8.21 11.20 -1.92
C LEU A 46 -8.59 12.24 -0.86
N ASN A 47 -7.63 12.80 -0.12
CA ASN A 47 -7.92 13.86 0.85
C ASN A 47 -8.47 15.14 0.19
N ASN A 48 -8.05 15.47 -1.03
CA ASN A 48 -8.63 16.59 -1.78
C ASN A 48 -10.10 16.32 -2.10
N TYR A 49 -10.40 15.10 -2.54
CA TYR A 49 -11.76 14.70 -2.85
C TYR A 49 -12.66 14.67 -1.61
N LEU A 50 -12.17 14.13 -0.49
CA LEU A 50 -12.90 14.13 0.78
C LEU A 50 -13.19 15.56 1.27
N MET A 51 -12.27 16.51 1.04
CA MET A 51 -12.53 17.93 1.32
C MET A 51 -13.57 18.53 0.39
N GLU A 52 -13.57 18.20 -0.90
CA GLU A 52 -14.59 18.67 -1.85
C GLU A 52 -16.00 18.17 -1.47
N LYS A 53 -16.09 16.97 -0.91
CA LYS A 53 -17.34 16.39 -0.40
C LYS A 53 -17.71 16.87 1.00
N GLY A 54 -16.87 17.67 1.66
CA GLY A 54 -17.09 18.15 3.03
C GLY A 54 -16.94 17.08 4.11
N ILE A 55 -16.45 15.88 3.75
CA ILE A 55 -16.15 14.77 4.66
C ILE A 55 -14.90 15.09 5.50
N MET A 56 -13.92 15.74 4.88
CA MET A 56 -12.73 16.29 5.55
C MET A 56 -12.82 17.81 5.59
N LYS A 57 -12.49 18.42 6.73
CA LYS A 57 -12.59 19.87 6.89
C LYS A 57 -11.26 20.51 7.27
N LEU A 58 -11.02 21.69 6.74
CA LEU A 58 -9.91 22.55 7.14
C LEU A 58 -10.31 23.42 8.33
N GLN A 59 -9.33 23.73 9.17
CA GLN A 59 -9.48 24.72 10.23
C GLN A 59 -9.84 26.09 9.65
N GLN A 60 -10.72 26.83 10.33
CA GLN A 60 -11.14 28.18 9.93
C GLN A 60 -10.12 29.28 10.28
N ALA A 61 -8.97 28.91 10.86
CA ALA A 61 -7.92 29.86 11.21
C ALA A 61 -7.44 30.64 9.95
N PRO A 62 -7.28 31.98 10.01
CA PRO A 62 -6.91 32.80 8.85
C PRO A 62 -5.65 32.33 8.13
N TRP A 63 -4.66 31.84 8.88
CA TRP A 63 -3.43 31.30 8.32
C TRP A 63 -3.66 30.01 7.53
N THR A 64 -4.49 29.11 8.03
CA THR A 64 -4.87 27.87 7.33
C THR A 64 -5.64 28.17 6.06
N GLN A 65 -6.56 29.13 6.10
CA GLN A 65 -7.30 29.57 4.91
C GLN A 65 -6.37 30.20 3.86
N LEU A 66 -5.37 30.98 4.28
CA LEU A 66 -4.34 31.51 3.39
C LEU A 66 -3.49 30.40 2.77
N LYS A 67 -3.06 29.40 3.56
CA LYS A 67 -2.35 28.22 3.04
C LYS A 67 -3.18 27.47 2.00
N ALA A 68 -4.46 27.24 2.28
CA ALA A 68 -5.38 26.56 1.37
C ALA A 68 -5.58 27.34 0.07
N TRP A 69 -5.72 28.67 0.16
CA TRP A 69 -5.81 29.56 -0.98
C TRP A 69 -4.54 29.53 -1.85
N ALA A 70 -3.37 29.54 -1.22
CA ALA A 70 -2.07 29.47 -1.89
C ALA A 70 -1.87 28.11 -2.58
N TRP A 71 -2.22 27.04 -1.86
CA TRP A 71 -2.18 25.67 -2.33
C TRP A 71 -3.09 25.44 -3.56
N LYS A 72 -4.33 25.95 -3.54
CA LYS A 72 -5.24 25.93 -4.70
C LYS A 72 -4.69 26.67 -5.92
N ARG A 73 -3.77 27.62 -5.73
CA ARG A 73 -3.05 28.32 -6.80
C ARG A 73 -1.75 27.63 -7.23
N GLY A 74 -1.47 26.43 -6.71
CA GLY A 74 -0.28 25.66 -7.08
C GLY A 74 0.97 26.00 -6.28
N LEU A 75 0.87 26.78 -5.20
CA LEU A 75 1.96 26.94 -4.24
C LEU A 75 2.06 25.70 -3.35
N THR A 76 2.69 24.67 -3.89
CA THR A 76 2.95 23.38 -3.22
C THR A 76 4.45 23.12 -3.13
N PRO A 77 4.91 22.20 -2.26
CA PRO A 77 6.32 21.83 -2.20
C PRO A 77 6.87 21.39 -3.58
N ALA A 78 6.07 20.64 -4.35
CA ALA A 78 6.43 20.19 -5.70
C ALA A 78 6.50 21.35 -6.70
N GLY A 79 5.59 22.33 -6.62
CA GLY A 79 5.63 23.54 -7.46
C GLY A 79 6.88 24.37 -7.19
N VAL A 80 7.24 24.55 -5.91
CA VAL A 80 8.46 25.28 -5.51
C VAL A 80 9.71 24.52 -5.96
N TYR A 81 9.74 23.20 -5.82
CA TYR A 81 10.87 22.37 -6.27
C TYR A 81 11.10 22.47 -7.79
N ARG A 82 10.05 22.32 -8.60
CA ARG A 82 10.11 22.49 -10.07
C ARG A 82 10.61 23.88 -10.47
N MET A 83 10.20 24.93 -9.75
CA MET A 83 10.68 26.29 -9.99
C MET A 83 12.17 26.44 -9.68
N ILE A 84 12.66 25.85 -8.58
CA ILE A 84 14.08 25.84 -8.22
C ILE A 84 14.91 25.11 -9.29
N GLU A 85 14.43 23.96 -9.79
CA GLU A 85 15.06 23.23 -10.89
C GLU A 85 15.09 24.05 -12.18
N THR A 86 13.98 24.69 -12.54
CA THR A 86 13.86 25.52 -13.76
C THR A 86 14.84 26.69 -13.75
N ILE A 87 15.15 27.25 -12.57
CA ILE A 87 16.08 28.38 -12.41
C ILE A 87 17.54 27.90 -12.23
N GLY A 88 17.80 26.59 -12.24
CA GLY A 88 19.16 26.03 -12.15
C GLY A 88 19.79 26.10 -10.75
N LEU A 89 18.96 26.20 -9.70
CA LEU A 89 19.40 26.32 -8.30
C LEU A 89 19.29 24.99 -7.52
N GLN A 90 19.20 23.85 -8.20
CA GLN A 90 19.04 22.52 -7.60
C GLN A 90 20.16 22.18 -6.59
N ASN A 91 21.38 22.67 -6.82
CA ASN A 91 22.54 22.43 -5.95
C ASN A 91 22.50 23.21 -4.63
N LEU A 92 21.60 24.20 -4.49
CA LEU A 92 21.35 24.92 -3.24
C LEU A 92 20.30 24.20 -2.39
N ALA A 93 19.30 23.58 -3.01
CA ALA A 93 18.25 22.83 -2.32
C ALA A 93 18.80 21.60 -1.56
N THR A 94 19.83 20.95 -2.12
CA THR A 94 20.51 19.81 -1.48
C THR A 94 21.35 20.20 -0.26
N ARG A 95 21.64 21.50 -0.07
CA ARG A 95 22.41 22.04 1.06
C ARG A 95 21.53 22.51 2.23
N VAL A 96 20.22 22.34 2.15
CA VAL A 96 19.27 22.79 3.18
C VAL A 96 19.15 21.74 4.29
N SER A 97 19.42 22.17 5.53
CA SER A 97 19.31 21.31 6.71
C SER A 97 17.88 20.77 6.91
N LYS A 98 17.76 19.59 7.54
CA LYS A 98 16.46 18.94 7.84
C LYS A 98 15.51 19.89 8.60
N ASN A 99 16.02 20.66 9.55
CA ASN A 99 15.23 21.64 10.31
C ASN A 99 14.73 22.80 9.45
N ALA A 100 15.55 23.32 8.54
CA ALA A 100 15.13 24.37 7.62
C ALA A 100 14.10 23.84 6.62
N ARG A 101 14.28 22.62 6.12
CA ARG A 101 13.33 21.91 5.26
C ARG A 101 11.99 21.69 5.96
N ASN A 102 12.00 21.19 7.19
CA ASN A 102 10.79 20.94 7.98
C ASN A 102 10.05 22.25 8.30
N LYS A 103 10.76 23.34 8.60
CA LYS A 103 10.17 24.68 8.77
C LYS A 103 9.53 25.22 7.48
N VAL A 104 10.07 24.86 6.31
CA VAL A 104 9.48 25.22 5.01
C VAL A 104 8.29 24.33 4.69
N VAL A 105 8.39 23.02 4.92
CA VAL A 105 7.29 22.05 4.73
C VAL A 105 6.09 22.38 5.61
N GLY A 106 6.30 22.75 6.88
CA GLY A 106 5.24 23.16 7.80
C GLY A 106 4.50 24.46 7.40
N LYS A 107 4.97 25.19 6.40
CA LYS A 107 4.26 26.34 5.81
C LYS A 107 3.24 25.93 4.76
N PHE A 108 3.27 24.69 4.26
CA PHE A 108 2.27 24.17 3.34
C PHE A 108 1.07 23.59 4.08
N LEU A 109 0.03 23.26 3.31
CA LEU A 109 -1.15 22.54 3.80
C LEU A 109 -0.71 21.13 4.21
N SER A 110 -1.07 20.73 5.42
CA SER A 110 -0.69 19.45 6.04
C SER A 110 -1.85 18.92 6.89
N PHE A 111 -1.71 17.73 7.47
CA PHE A 111 -2.68 17.21 8.42
C PHE A 111 -2.89 18.12 9.64
N ASP A 112 -1.90 18.96 10.00
CA ASP A 112 -2.04 19.97 11.06
C ASP A 112 -3.05 21.07 10.72
N SER A 113 -3.42 21.18 9.45
CA SER A 113 -4.39 22.16 8.95
C SER A 113 -5.83 21.62 8.96
N ILE A 114 -6.01 20.34 9.30
CA ILE A 114 -7.31 19.68 9.35
C ILE A 114 -8.02 20.03 10.67
N ASP A 115 -9.31 20.30 10.57
CA ASP A 115 -10.22 20.34 11.72
C ASP A 115 -10.74 18.93 11.97
N TRP A 116 -10.02 18.20 12.81
CA TRP A 116 -10.37 16.83 13.15
C TRP A 116 -11.71 16.71 13.88
N SER A 117 -12.11 17.74 14.63
CA SER A 117 -13.42 17.78 15.32
C SER A 117 -14.62 17.84 14.38
N GLN A 118 -14.40 18.05 13.08
CA GLN A 118 -15.44 18.06 12.06
C GLN A 118 -15.13 17.16 10.86
N THR A 119 -14.10 16.33 10.95
CA THR A 119 -13.67 15.43 9.87
C THR A 119 -14.16 14.02 10.16
N ILE A 120 -14.89 13.43 9.22
CA ILE A 120 -15.48 12.09 9.33
C ILE A 120 -14.48 11.02 8.89
N ALA A 121 -13.73 11.27 7.81
CA ALA A 121 -12.78 10.31 7.26
C ALA A 121 -11.57 10.99 6.62
N TYR A 122 -10.48 10.23 6.52
CA TYR A 122 -9.23 10.65 5.93
C TYR A 122 -8.53 9.50 5.22
N SER A 123 -7.75 9.82 4.20
CA SER A 123 -6.85 8.88 3.54
C SER A 123 -5.45 8.99 4.11
N MET A 124 -4.87 7.84 4.43
CA MET A 124 -3.49 7.69 4.88
C MET A 124 -2.90 6.43 4.21
N GLY A 125 -1.81 6.56 3.47
CA GLY A 125 -1.23 5.46 2.68
C GLY A 125 -1.34 5.69 1.16
N HIS A 126 -0.61 4.88 0.39
CA HIS A 126 -0.29 5.14 -1.02
C HIS A 126 -1.10 4.33 -2.04
N VAL A 127 -2.13 3.58 -1.64
CA VAL A 127 -2.81 2.64 -2.55
C VAL A 127 -4.33 2.57 -2.42
N GLY A 128 -4.96 3.42 -1.61
CA GLY A 128 -6.43 3.55 -1.55
C GLY A 128 -7.04 3.45 -0.17
N GLN A 129 -6.22 3.45 0.89
CA GLN A 129 -6.68 3.33 2.26
C GLN A 129 -7.43 4.57 2.74
N ILE A 130 -8.58 4.35 3.36
CA ILE A 130 -9.43 5.34 4.01
C ILE A 130 -9.70 4.86 5.45
N TYR A 131 -9.55 5.79 6.38
CA TYR A 131 -9.82 5.63 7.80
C TYR A 131 -10.96 6.57 8.19
N LEU A 132 -11.90 6.07 8.97
CA LEU A 132 -12.87 6.88 9.67
C LEU A 132 -12.21 7.48 10.92
N ASN A 133 -12.61 8.70 11.29
CA ASN A 133 -12.14 9.37 12.50
C ASN A 133 -12.98 8.91 13.70
N VAL A 134 -12.73 7.68 14.14
CA VAL A 134 -13.46 6.95 15.17
C VAL A 134 -13.08 7.43 16.56
N LYS A 135 -14.10 7.67 17.39
CA LYS A 135 -13.95 8.07 18.78
C LYS A 135 -13.17 7.01 19.54
N ASP A 136 -12.26 7.44 20.41
CA ASP A 136 -11.39 6.60 21.25
C ASP A 136 -10.31 5.80 20.48
N ARG A 137 -10.39 5.69 19.15
CA ARG A 137 -9.31 5.20 18.28
C ARG A 137 -8.43 6.33 17.77
N GLU A 138 -9.02 7.42 17.31
CA GLU A 138 -8.32 8.64 16.89
C GLU A 138 -8.36 9.74 17.98
N PRO A 139 -7.29 10.55 18.15
CA PRO A 139 -7.22 11.56 19.24
C PRO A 139 -8.36 12.58 19.28
N HIS A 140 -8.98 12.85 18.13
CA HIS A 140 -10.09 13.78 17.96
C HIS A 140 -11.26 13.13 17.22
N GLY A 141 -11.46 11.82 17.45
CA GLY A 141 -12.50 11.01 16.83
C GLY A 141 -13.91 11.52 17.11
N ILE A 142 -14.73 11.57 16.05
CA ILE A 142 -16.13 12.02 16.10
C ILE A 142 -17.12 10.95 15.64
N VAL A 143 -16.65 9.91 14.95
CA VAL A 143 -17.45 8.77 14.54
C VAL A 143 -17.60 7.84 15.75
N THR A 144 -18.81 7.65 16.23
CA THR A 144 -19.08 6.77 17.38
C THR A 144 -19.46 5.38 16.89
N GLU A 145 -19.40 4.39 17.77
CA GLU A 145 -19.86 3.03 17.46
C GLU A 145 -21.29 3.02 16.89
N ASP A 146 -22.21 3.77 17.53
CA ASP A 146 -23.61 3.89 17.10
C ASP A 146 -23.82 4.40 15.67
N ASN A 147 -22.89 5.22 15.16
CA ASN A 147 -23.01 5.84 13.83
C ASN A 147 -21.95 5.37 12.84
N TYR A 148 -21.08 4.44 13.24
CA TYR A 148 -19.94 3.99 12.44
C TYR A 148 -20.37 3.51 11.06
N TYR A 149 -21.32 2.57 11.00
CA TYR A 149 -21.79 2.00 9.72
C TYR A 149 -22.51 3.04 8.86
N GLN A 150 -23.25 3.96 9.47
CA GLN A 150 -23.90 5.05 8.75
C GLN A 150 -22.87 5.99 8.13
N LYS A 151 -21.84 6.39 8.89
CA LYS A 151 -20.76 7.26 8.42
C LYS A 151 -19.88 6.56 7.39
N ARG A 152 -19.63 5.26 7.54
CA ARG A 152 -18.93 4.46 6.55
C ARG A 152 -19.70 4.43 5.23
N ALA A 153 -21.02 4.22 5.28
CA ALA A 153 -21.87 4.24 4.09
C ALA A 153 -21.87 5.62 3.39
N GLU A 154 -21.95 6.72 4.15
CA GLU A 154 -21.84 8.09 3.61
C GLU A 154 -20.51 8.31 2.87
N VAL A 155 -19.41 7.82 3.45
CA VAL A 155 -18.08 7.90 2.83
C VAL A 155 -18.00 7.02 1.58
N ILE A 156 -18.51 5.79 1.62
CA ILE A 156 -18.56 4.87 0.48
C ILE A 156 -19.35 5.50 -0.68
N GLU A 157 -20.55 6.01 -0.43
CA GLU A 157 -21.38 6.67 -1.46
C GLU A 157 -20.64 7.83 -2.14
N ALA A 158 -19.94 8.65 -1.34
CA ALA A 158 -19.13 9.73 -1.88
C ALA A 158 -17.97 9.22 -2.74
N LEU A 159 -17.28 8.15 -2.31
CA LEU A 159 -16.17 7.54 -3.04
C LEU A 159 -16.63 6.87 -4.34
N GLU A 160 -17.77 6.16 -4.33
CA GLU A 160 -18.38 5.57 -5.52
C GLU A 160 -18.76 6.62 -6.58
N ALA A 161 -19.03 7.86 -6.16
CA ALA A 161 -19.32 8.97 -7.07
C ALA A 161 -18.07 9.60 -7.71
N LEU A 162 -16.86 9.13 -7.39
CA LEU A 162 -15.61 9.67 -7.95
C LEU A 162 -15.50 9.37 -9.45
N ARG A 163 -15.23 10.42 -10.24
CA ARG A 163 -15.10 10.35 -11.70
C ARG A 163 -13.82 11.02 -12.19
N ASP A 164 -13.31 10.58 -13.33
CA ASP A 164 -12.24 11.28 -14.04
C ASP A 164 -12.72 12.55 -14.77
N SER A 165 -11.80 13.25 -15.42
CA SER A 165 -12.10 14.46 -16.20
C SER A 165 -13.01 14.22 -17.41
N GLN A 166 -13.18 12.97 -17.84
CA GLN A 166 -14.10 12.56 -18.90
C GLN A 166 -15.45 12.07 -18.35
N GLY A 167 -15.63 12.07 -17.02
CA GLY A 167 -16.84 11.60 -16.36
C GLY A 167 -16.91 10.08 -16.19
N ARG A 168 -15.82 9.34 -16.39
CA ARG A 168 -15.78 7.87 -16.21
C ARG A 168 -15.61 7.52 -14.73
N PRO A 169 -16.30 6.49 -14.21
CA PRO A 169 -16.03 5.95 -12.88
C PRO A 169 -14.62 5.39 -12.81
N ILE A 170 -13.89 5.72 -11.74
CA ILE A 170 -12.51 5.26 -11.53
C ILE A 170 -12.34 4.36 -10.31
N VAL A 171 -13.39 4.13 -9.53
CA VAL A 171 -13.37 3.15 -8.44
C VAL A 171 -13.86 1.83 -9.01
N SER A 172 -12.95 0.87 -9.18
CA SER A 172 -13.27 -0.47 -9.67
C SER A 172 -13.90 -1.33 -8.58
N LYS A 173 -13.39 -1.22 -7.34
CA LYS A 173 -13.85 -1.99 -6.20
C LYS A 173 -13.66 -1.20 -4.91
N ILE A 174 -14.60 -1.37 -3.99
CA ILE A 174 -14.50 -0.93 -2.60
C ILE A 174 -14.43 -2.19 -1.75
N ILE A 175 -13.45 -2.24 -0.86
CA ILE A 175 -13.24 -3.36 0.05
C ILE A 175 -13.39 -2.80 1.46
N VAL A 176 -14.34 -3.33 2.24
CA VAL A 176 -14.46 -2.96 3.65
C VAL A 176 -13.59 -3.87 4.51
N ARG A 177 -13.15 -3.33 5.65
CA ARG A 177 -12.21 -3.99 6.56
C ARG A 177 -12.57 -5.44 6.89
N GLU A 178 -13.84 -5.69 7.18
CA GLU A 178 -14.32 -7.00 7.64
C GLU A 178 -14.30 -8.07 6.54
N GLU A 179 -14.16 -7.69 5.27
CA GLU A 179 -14.01 -8.64 4.15
C GLU A 179 -12.60 -9.20 4.04
N THR A 180 -11.60 -8.52 4.60
CA THR A 180 -10.17 -8.86 4.40
C THR A 180 -9.46 -9.25 5.68
N TYR A 181 -9.73 -8.53 6.77
CA TYR A 181 -8.94 -8.65 7.98
C TYR A 181 -9.70 -9.45 9.05
N HIS A 182 -8.98 -10.39 9.67
CA HIS A 182 -9.46 -11.20 10.77
C HIS A 182 -8.44 -11.22 11.92
N GLY A 183 -8.90 -11.55 13.12
CA GLY A 183 -8.04 -11.68 14.30
C GLY A 183 -7.78 -10.35 15.04
N PRO A 184 -6.85 -10.36 16.02
CA PRO A 184 -6.73 -9.33 17.06
C PRO A 184 -6.23 -7.97 16.56
N TYR A 185 -5.70 -7.90 15.33
CA TYR A 185 -5.17 -6.67 14.74
C TYR A 185 -6.07 -6.04 13.68
N THR A 186 -7.27 -6.60 13.47
CA THR A 186 -8.26 -6.10 12.50
C THR A 186 -8.50 -4.60 12.62
N GLU A 187 -8.60 -4.09 13.85
CA GLU A 187 -8.84 -2.66 14.13
C GLU A 187 -7.71 -1.72 13.70
N LYS A 188 -6.50 -2.23 13.42
CA LYS A 188 -5.38 -1.44 12.90
C LYS A 188 -5.44 -1.24 11.38
N GLY A 189 -6.24 -2.04 10.68
CA GLY A 189 -6.44 -1.94 9.24
C GLY A 189 -7.28 -0.72 8.84
N PRO A 190 -7.25 -0.32 7.57
CA PRO A 190 -8.15 0.71 7.05
C PRO A 190 -9.61 0.24 7.14
N ASP A 191 -10.52 1.18 7.37
CA ASP A 191 -11.95 0.88 7.39
C ASP A 191 -12.49 0.59 5.97
N ILE A 192 -11.90 1.27 4.98
CA ILE A 192 -12.21 1.11 3.55
C ILE A 192 -10.91 1.12 2.74
N HIS A 193 -10.82 0.24 1.74
CA HIS A 193 -9.77 0.27 0.72
C HIS A 193 -10.38 0.39 -0.67
N LEU A 194 -9.82 1.30 -1.48
CA LEU A 194 -10.25 1.54 -2.85
C LEU A 194 -9.31 0.87 -3.85
N VAL A 195 -9.88 0.09 -4.77
CA VAL A 195 -9.20 -0.30 -6.01
C VAL A 195 -9.53 0.73 -7.08
N LEU A 196 -8.53 1.51 -7.47
CA LEU A 196 -8.69 2.60 -8.44
C LEU A 196 -8.24 2.15 -9.83
N ASP A 197 -9.16 2.13 -10.79
CA ASP A 197 -8.95 1.72 -12.19
C ASP A 197 -8.13 0.42 -12.28
N ASP A 198 -8.53 -0.62 -11.55
CA ASP A 198 -7.82 -1.91 -11.47
C ASP A 198 -6.31 -1.77 -11.16
N TYR A 199 -5.99 -0.87 -10.23
CA TYR A 199 -4.63 -0.47 -9.84
C TYR A 199 -3.80 0.20 -10.94
N ASN A 200 -4.42 0.65 -12.04
CA ASN A 200 -3.80 1.58 -13.00
C ASN A 200 -3.70 3.01 -12.43
N MET A 201 -4.35 3.28 -11.30
CA MET A 201 -4.22 4.51 -10.54
C MET A 201 -3.89 4.20 -9.08
N ILE A 202 -3.10 5.06 -8.44
CA ILE A 202 -2.83 4.97 -6.99
C ILE A 202 -3.33 6.19 -6.25
N ALA A 203 -3.67 5.98 -4.97
CA ALA A 203 -3.93 7.08 -4.08
C ALA A 203 -2.62 7.68 -3.56
N PHE A 204 -2.55 9.00 -3.43
CA PHE A 204 -1.45 9.61 -2.71
C PHE A 204 -2.00 10.36 -1.50
N PRO A 205 -1.53 10.03 -0.28
CA PRO A 205 -1.84 10.83 0.89
C PRO A 205 -0.94 12.06 0.81
N LEU A 206 -1.42 13.20 1.27
CA LEU A 206 -0.78 14.52 1.26
C LEU A 206 -1.24 15.44 0.12
N PHE A 207 -1.29 16.72 0.48
CA PHE A 207 -1.53 17.90 -0.35
C PHE A 207 -0.40 18.19 -1.36
N ALA A 208 0.22 17.14 -1.91
CA ALA A 208 1.41 17.21 -2.76
C ALA A 208 1.13 17.94 -4.09
N THR A 209 -0.13 17.94 -4.54
CA THR A 209 -0.59 18.54 -5.79
C THR A 209 -1.40 19.81 -5.57
N ASN A 210 -1.60 20.56 -6.64
CA ASN A 210 -2.32 21.83 -6.72
C ASN A 210 -3.85 21.66 -6.63
N GLY A 211 -4.45 21.28 -5.50
CA GLY A 211 -5.91 21.24 -5.39
C GLY A 211 -6.63 20.12 -6.18
N GLN A 212 -6.01 19.62 -7.23
CA GLN A 212 -6.60 18.66 -8.16
C GLN A 212 -6.77 17.30 -7.48
N VAL A 213 -7.94 16.71 -7.65
CA VAL A 213 -8.20 15.34 -7.19
C VAL A 213 -7.38 14.36 -8.00
N ILE A 214 -7.39 14.45 -9.34
CA ILE A 214 -6.63 13.56 -10.20
C ILE A 214 -5.49 14.33 -10.86
N THR A 215 -4.28 13.79 -10.79
CA THR A 215 -3.10 14.36 -11.42
C THR A 215 -2.30 13.33 -12.20
N ASN A 216 -1.45 13.82 -13.10
CA ASN A 216 -0.40 13.00 -13.68
C ASN A 216 0.61 12.59 -12.59
N GLN A 217 1.42 11.58 -12.91
CA GLN A 217 2.46 11.08 -12.02
C GLN A 217 3.38 12.22 -11.54
N ILE A 218 3.57 12.30 -10.22
CA ILE A 218 4.42 13.33 -9.59
C ILE A 218 5.86 12.83 -9.45
N ARG A 219 6.04 11.52 -9.26
CA ARG A 219 7.33 10.86 -8.97
C ARG A 219 8.04 10.29 -10.20
N GLY A 220 7.39 10.31 -11.37
CA GLY A 220 7.91 9.70 -12.60
C GLY A 220 7.78 8.17 -12.64
N ASP A 221 7.02 7.59 -11.72
CA ASP A 221 6.77 6.15 -11.64
C ASP A 221 5.86 5.72 -12.80
N SER A 222 6.41 4.96 -13.75
CA SER A 222 5.66 4.48 -14.93
C SER A 222 4.89 3.18 -14.71
N GLY A 223 5.03 2.54 -13.54
CA GLY A 223 4.39 1.27 -13.21
C GLY A 223 3.96 1.16 -11.75
N CYS A 224 3.04 0.25 -11.48
CA CYS A 224 2.53 -0.06 -10.14
C CYS A 224 2.16 -1.55 -10.01
N HIS A 225 1.80 -1.95 -8.80
CA HIS A 225 1.46 -3.32 -8.43
C HIS A 225 0.10 -3.76 -9.03
N ARG A 226 -0.08 -5.07 -9.20
CA ARG A 226 -1.35 -5.73 -9.55
C ARG A 226 -1.63 -6.86 -8.58
N SER A 227 -2.88 -7.32 -8.53
CA SER A 227 -3.27 -8.43 -7.66
C SER A 227 -2.67 -9.76 -8.13
N GLU A 228 -2.57 -9.97 -9.44
CA GLU A 228 -2.10 -11.21 -10.04
C GLU A 228 -0.57 -11.20 -10.20
N GLY A 229 0.12 -11.91 -9.29
CA GLY A 229 1.56 -12.10 -9.31
C GLY A 229 2.04 -13.25 -10.19
N ILE A 230 3.32 -13.57 -10.05
CA ILE A 230 3.98 -14.72 -10.68
C ILE A 230 4.10 -15.82 -9.62
N CYS A 231 3.77 -17.06 -9.98
CA CYS A 231 4.09 -18.24 -9.19
C CYS A 231 4.53 -19.36 -10.13
N ILE A 232 5.73 -19.89 -9.91
CA ILE A 232 6.31 -21.01 -10.64
C ILE A 232 6.84 -21.99 -9.60
N ILE A 233 6.39 -23.23 -9.69
CA ILE A 233 6.80 -24.31 -8.78
C ILE A 233 7.39 -25.43 -9.63
N ASN A 234 8.60 -25.87 -9.30
CA ASN A 234 9.29 -26.95 -10.00
C ASN A 234 9.99 -27.87 -9.01
N GLY A 235 9.78 -29.18 -9.14
CA GLY A 235 10.41 -30.17 -8.27
C GLY A 235 10.04 -31.60 -8.65
N PRO A 236 10.71 -32.61 -8.06
CA PRO A 236 10.52 -34.02 -8.41
C PRO A 236 9.10 -34.54 -8.14
N THR A 237 8.38 -33.95 -7.18
CA THR A 237 7.02 -34.35 -6.78
C THR A 237 5.93 -33.48 -7.42
N ILE A 238 6.30 -32.46 -8.20
CA ILE A 238 5.39 -31.46 -8.77
C ILE A 238 4.96 -31.88 -10.19
N LYS A 239 3.67 -31.77 -10.49
CA LYS A 239 3.12 -32.07 -11.82
C LYS A 239 3.61 -31.04 -12.85
N PRO A 240 4.22 -31.47 -13.97
CA PRO A 240 4.65 -30.55 -15.02
C PRO A 240 3.46 -30.01 -15.83
N GLY A 241 3.61 -28.80 -16.37
CA GLY A 241 2.69 -28.21 -17.34
C GLY A 241 1.30 -27.85 -16.80
N GLN A 242 1.15 -27.74 -15.47
CA GLN A 242 -0.10 -27.30 -14.84
C GLN A 242 -0.12 -25.78 -14.69
N SER A 243 -1.30 -25.19 -14.85
CA SER A 243 -1.57 -23.81 -14.44
C SER A 243 -2.28 -23.84 -13.08
N LEU A 244 -1.78 -23.06 -12.13
CA LEU A 244 -2.45 -22.86 -10.86
C LEU A 244 -3.64 -21.92 -11.09
N GLN A 245 -4.82 -22.40 -10.74
CA GLN A 245 -6.04 -21.59 -10.71
C GLN A 245 -6.34 -21.26 -9.25
N ASP A 246 -6.79 -20.03 -8.98
CA ASP A 246 -7.26 -19.59 -7.66
C ASP A 246 -6.24 -19.79 -6.50
N ALA A 247 -4.94 -19.80 -6.82
CA ALA A 247 -3.90 -19.85 -5.81
C ALA A 247 -3.70 -18.47 -5.17
N ASN A 248 -3.57 -18.44 -3.86
CA ASN A 248 -3.30 -17.23 -3.09
C ASN A 248 -1.84 -17.22 -2.59
N ILE A 249 -1.24 -16.04 -2.43
CA ILE A 249 0.08 -15.91 -1.81
C ILE A 249 0.13 -16.53 -0.41
N LEU A 250 -0.99 -16.49 0.33
CA LEU A 250 -1.13 -17.09 1.64
C LEU A 250 -0.99 -18.63 1.61
N ASP A 251 -1.23 -19.26 0.46
CA ASP A 251 -1.13 -20.71 0.28
C ASP A 251 0.34 -21.17 0.18
N LEU A 252 1.29 -20.27 -0.10
CA LEU A 252 2.69 -20.63 -0.29
C LEU A 252 3.33 -21.14 0.99
N ALA A 253 3.14 -20.44 2.12
CA ALA A 253 3.70 -20.86 3.40
C ALA A 253 3.26 -22.27 3.83
N PRO A 254 1.94 -22.60 3.92
CA PRO A 254 1.51 -23.94 4.28
C PRO A 254 1.94 -25.00 3.26
N THR A 255 1.99 -24.66 1.96
CA THR A 255 2.49 -25.57 0.92
C THR A 255 3.98 -25.86 1.08
N ILE A 256 4.81 -24.85 1.37
CA ILE A 256 6.25 -25.02 1.58
C ILE A 256 6.51 -25.84 2.85
N MET A 257 5.79 -25.57 3.94
CA MET A 257 5.89 -26.38 5.17
C MET A 257 5.56 -27.85 4.87
N HIS A 258 4.50 -28.10 4.12
CA HIS A 258 4.13 -29.45 3.70
C HIS A 258 5.22 -30.11 2.85
N VAL A 259 5.85 -29.39 1.91
CA VAL A 259 6.98 -29.90 1.11
C VAL A 259 8.18 -30.26 1.97
N LEU A 260 8.42 -29.50 3.05
CA LEU A 260 9.50 -29.76 4.01
C LEU A 260 9.19 -30.93 4.97
N GLY A 261 7.97 -31.48 4.93
CA GLY A 261 7.53 -32.51 5.87
C GLY A 261 7.16 -31.97 7.25
N GLU A 262 7.00 -30.65 7.39
CA GLU A 262 6.62 -29.99 8.63
C GLU A 262 5.10 -29.97 8.82
N GLY A 263 4.66 -29.96 10.08
CA GLY A 263 3.25 -29.80 10.42
C GLY A 263 2.75 -28.40 10.09
N VAL A 264 1.60 -28.29 9.41
CA VAL A 264 1.00 -27.02 8.99
C VAL A 264 0.11 -26.45 10.12
N PRO A 265 0.41 -25.26 10.67
CA PRO A 265 -0.41 -24.67 11.72
C PRO A 265 -1.81 -24.31 11.23
N ARG A 266 -2.85 -24.70 11.98
CA ARG A 266 -4.25 -24.40 11.64
C ARG A 266 -4.60 -22.91 11.64
N ILE A 267 -3.76 -22.08 12.27
CA ILE A 267 -3.94 -20.63 12.31
C ILE A 267 -3.61 -19.95 10.98
N MET A 268 -2.92 -20.62 10.05
CA MET A 268 -2.61 -20.05 8.74
C MET A 268 -3.89 -19.90 7.91
N ASP A 269 -4.09 -18.71 7.32
CA ASP A 269 -5.25 -18.43 6.46
C ASP A 269 -5.21 -19.18 5.12
N GLY A 270 -4.01 -19.48 4.63
CA GLY A 270 -3.81 -20.21 3.38
C GLY A 270 -3.99 -21.72 3.51
N ARG A 271 -4.22 -22.37 2.37
CA ARG A 271 -4.31 -23.83 2.26
C ARG A 271 -3.05 -24.43 1.64
N VAL A 272 -2.83 -25.71 1.88
CA VAL A 272 -1.84 -26.47 1.09
C VAL A 272 -2.40 -26.63 -0.34
N LEU A 273 -1.61 -26.26 -1.34
CA LEU A 273 -1.90 -26.45 -2.77
C LEU A 273 -1.69 -27.93 -3.14
N SER A 274 -2.50 -28.84 -2.61
CA SER A 274 -2.34 -30.28 -2.80
C SER A 274 -2.47 -30.73 -4.25
N GLU A 275 -3.17 -29.95 -5.08
CA GLU A 275 -3.38 -30.20 -6.50
C GLU A 275 -2.08 -30.24 -7.32
N ILE A 276 -1.01 -29.60 -6.84
CA ILE A 276 0.27 -29.48 -7.57
C ILE A 276 1.07 -30.78 -7.55
N PHE A 277 0.82 -31.68 -6.60
CA PHE A 277 1.63 -32.88 -6.40
C PHE A 277 1.18 -34.02 -7.30
N THR A 278 2.14 -34.76 -7.88
CA THR A 278 1.90 -35.96 -8.68
C THR A 278 1.19 -37.04 -7.85
N ASN A 279 1.66 -37.24 -6.62
CA ASN A 279 1.01 -38.07 -5.59
C ASN A 279 0.85 -37.21 -4.34
N PRO A 280 -0.35 -36.68 -4.04
CA PRO A 280 -0.55 -35.79 -2.90
C PRO A 280 -0.29 -36.54 -1.58
N PRO A 281 0.69 -36.11 -0.77
CA PRO A 281 0.91 -36.69 0.54
C PRO A 281 -0.23 -36.34 1.51
N GLU A 282 -0.36 -37.11 2.59
CA GLU A 282 -1.26 -36.74 3.68
C GLU A 282 -0.76 -35.45 4.34
N ILE A 283 -1.68 -34.49 4.56
CA ILE A 283 -1.35 -33.20 5.16
C ILE A 283 -1.45 -33.32 6.67
N THR A 284 -0.34 -33.15 7.36
CA THR A 284 -0.30 -33.07 8.82
C THR A 284 -0.59 -31.64 9.27
N TYR A 285 -1.72 -31.44 9.97
CA TYR A 285 -2.05 -30.16 10.60
C TYR A 285 -1.69 -30.19 12.09
N VAL A 286 -1.21 -29.06 12.60
CA VAL A 286 -0.90 -28.86 14.03
C VAL A 286 -1.69 -27.68 14.60
N ASP A 287 -2.11 -27.79 15.86
CA ASP A 287 -2.92 -26.75 16.51
C ASP A 287 -2.07 -25.60 17.07
N GLU A 288 -0.79 -25.84 17.33
CA GLU A 288 0.15 -24.83 17.83
C GLU A 288 1.00 -24.27 16.68
N ALA A 289 0.94 -22.94 16.49
CA ALA A 289 2.07 -22.26 15.88
C ALA A 289 3.17 -22.29 16.95
N ALA A 290 4.36 -22.83 16.64
CA ALA A 290 5.50 -22.82 17.54
C ALA A 290 5.58 -21.44 18.23
N ASP A 291 5.49 -21.42 19.57
CA ASP A 291 5.33 -20.25 20.43
C ASP A 291 5.72 -18.97 19.71
N GLY A 292 4.71 -18.26 19.18
CA GLY A 292 4.91 -17.01 18.50
C GLY A 292 5.66 -16.11 19.46
N ALA A 293 6.89 -15.72 19.09
CA ALA A 293 7.68 -14.74 19.82
C ALA A 293 6.74 -13.63 20.26
N ASP A 294 6.64 -13.45 21.58
CA ASP A 294 5.69 -12.57 22.24
C ASP A 294 5.81 -11.16 21.66
N ALA A 295 4.96 -10.86 20.67
CA ALA A 295 4.95 -9.57 19.97
C ALA A 295 4.44 -8.43 20.88
N SER A 296 4.19 -8.73 22.15
CA SER A 296 3.91 -7.75 23.20
C SER A 296 5.18 -7.06 23.74
N GLN A 297 6.39 -7.52 23.39
CA GLN A 297 7.58 -6.72 23.63
C GLN A 297 7.56 -5.52 22.69
N ALA A 298 7.17 -4.36 23.24
CA ALA A 298 7.45 -3.08 22.62
C ALA A 298 8.93 -3.08 22.23
N LEU A 299 9.21 -2.82 20.95
CA LEU A 299 10.58 -2.64 20.45
C LEU A 299 11.30 -1.69 21.41
N SER A 300 12.45 -2.11 21.91
CA SER A 300 13.34 -1.17 22.60
C SER A 300 13.64 0.01 21.68
N ASP A 301 13.99 1.17 22.26
CA ASP A 301 14.34 2.36 21.49
C ASP A 301 15.46 2.07 20.45
N GLU A 302 16.34 1.12 20.76
CA GLU A 302 17.41 0.66 19.88
C GLU A 302 16.89 -0.21 18.72
N GLU A 303 15.98 -1.14 18.97
CA GLU A 303 15.36 -1.94 17.91
C GLU A 303 14.47 -1.08 17.00
N ALA A 304 13.74 -0.11 17.57
CA ALA A 304 12.97 0.86 16.82
C ALA A 304 13.86 1.71 15.90
N GLN A 305 15.03 2.16 16.37
CA GLN A 305 16.01 2.86 15.55
C GLN A 305 16.58 1.98 14.43
N GLN A 306 16.88 0.71 14.72
CA GLN A 306 17.36 -0.22 13.69
C GLN A 306 16.30 -0.50 12.61
N VAL A 307 15.03 -0.64 13.01
CA VAL A 307 13.91 -0.76 12.07
C VAL A 307 13.76 0.52 11.25
N GLU A 308 13.85 1.70 11.87
CA GLU A 308 13.82 2.98 11.15
C GLU A 308 14.95 3.10 10.12
N GLU A 309 16.18 2.72 10.51
CA GLU A 309 17.35 2.78 9.64
C GLU A 309 17.25 1.77 8.48
N ARG A 310 16.68 0.58 8.74
CA ARG A 310 16.42 -0.43 7.71
C ARG A 310 15.30 -0.01 6.76
N LEU A 311 14.22 0.57 7.27
CA LEU A 311 13.16 1.13 6.44
C LEU A 311 13.69 2.28 5.58
N ARG A 312 14.58 3.11 6.12
CA ARG A 312 15.25 4.20 5.40
C ARG A 312 16.19 3.68 4.30
N SER A 313 16.98 2.63 4.56
CA SER A 313 17.87 2.05 3.53
C SER A 313 17.10 1.39 2.39
N LEU A 314 15.90 0.88 2.70
CA LEU A 314 14.93 0.36 1.73
C LEU A 314 14.10 1.46 1.04
N GLY A 315 14.27 2.73 1.43
CA GLY A 315 13.59 3.88 0.82
C GLY A 315 12.16 4.15 1.28
N TYR A 316 11.72 3.53 2.38
CA TYR A 316 10.37 3.71 2.96
C TYR A 316 10.25 4.96 3.85
N LEU A 317 11.37 5.55 4.31
CA LEU A 317 11.44 6.72 5.20
C LEU A 317 12.38 7.81 4.68
#